data_AF-A0A3M1GGJ1-F1
#
_entry.id   AF-A0A3M1GGJ1-F1
#
_cell.length_a   1.000
_cell.length_b   1.000
_cell.length_c   1.000
_cell.angle_alpha   90.00
_cell.angle_beta   90.00
_cell.angle_gamma   90.00
#
_symmetry.space_group_name_H-M   'P 1'
#
loop_
_entity.id
_entity.type
_entity.pdbx_description
1 polymer ?
#
loop_
_entity_poly.entity_id
_entity_poly.type
_entity_poly.pdbx_seq_one_letter_code
_entity_poly.pdbx_strand_id
1 'polypeptide(L)' 'RSDGGPPIAADWRVRRMPDGELKIIDLRVEGISLAETKRQEFASMIANNGFAGFLDQLRGQSDGAAQAASVPPQAARQ' A
#
# COMPACT_ATOMS: atom_id res chain seq x y z
N ARG A 1 20.27 -3.41 13.90
CA ARG A 1 20.48 -4.85 13.63
C ARG A 1 19.18 -5.33 13.00
N SER A 2 19.19 -5.70 11.72
CA SER A 2 18.03 -6.28 11.06
C SER A 2 17.63 -7.54 11.81
N ASP A 3 16.40 -7.57 12.28
CA ASP A 3 15.78 -8.59 13.11
C ASP A 3 15.50 -9.90 12.34
N GLY A 4 16.10 -10.07 11.15
CA GLY A 4 16.50 -11.37 10.61
C GLY A 4 15.38 -12.36 10.29
N GLY A 5 14.14 -11.88 10.13
CA GLY A 5 13.04 -12.71 9.67
C GLY A 5 13.32 -13.35 8.31
N PRO A 6 12.66 -14.48 7.99
CA PRO A 6 12.79 -15.10 6.67
C PRO A 6 12.43 -14.11 5.56
N PRO A 7 13.08 -14.18 4.40
CA PRO A 7 12.76 -13.31 3.27
C PRO A 7 11.31 -13.51 2.84
N ILE A 8 10.65 -12.41 2.51
CA ILE A 8 9.26 -12.41 2.01
C ILE A 8 9.30 -12.42 0.48
N ALA A 9 8.58 -13.34 -0.15
CA ALA A 9 8.44 -13.36 -1.60
C ALA A 9 7.50 -12.22 -2.04
N ALA A 10 8.00 -11.33 -2.92
CA ALA A 10 7.21 -10.21 -3.43
C ALA A 10 7.46 -9.97 -4.93
N ASP A 11 6.38 -9.82 -5.69
CA ASP A 11 6.41 -9.60 -7.13
C ASP A 11 5.61 -8.36 -7.54
N TRP A 12 6.14 -7.59 -8.49
CA TRP A 12 5.48 -6.41 -9.03
C TRP A 12 4.73 -6.77 -10.31
N ARG A 13 3.46 -6.35 -10.41
CA ARG A 13 2.76 -6.34 -11.68
C ARG A 13 2.91 -4.98 -12.33
N VAL A 14 3.45 -4.97 -13.54
CA VAL A 14 3.64 -3.77 -14.34
C VAL A 14 2.78 -3.81 -15.59
N ARG A 15 2.31 -2.65 -16.02
CA ARG A 15 1.58 -2.48 -17.27
C ARG A 15 2.18 -1.35 -18.08
N ARG A 16 2.35 -1.58 -19.38
CA ARG A 16 2.68 -0.54 -20.35
C ARG A 16 1.43 0.30 -20.61
N MET A 17 1.54 1.59 -20.42
CA MET A 17 0.50 2.58 -20.67
C MET A 17 0.53 3.04 -22.15
N PRO A 18 -0.52 3.71 -22.64
CA PRO A 18 -0.57 4.16 -24.04
C PRO A 18 0.55 5.12 -24.45
N ASP A 19 1.08 5.89 -23.49
CA ASP A 19 2.24 6.78 -23.64
C ASP A 19 3.59 6.02 -23.68
N GLY A 20 3.56 4.69 -23.54
CA GLY A 20 4.74 3.83 -23.51
C GLY A 20 5.35 3.63 -22.13
N GLU A 21 4.90 4.36 -21.10
CA GLU A 21 5.43 4.27 -19.73
C GLU A 21 5.04 2.95 -19.07
N LEU A 22 5.95 2.37 -18.28
CA LEU A 22 5.64 1.21 -17.44
C LEU A 22 5.22 1.71 -16.06
N LYS A 23 4.00 1.36 -15.64
CA LYS A 23 3.51 1.67 -14.28
C LYS A 23 3.23 0.39 -13.52
N ILE A 24 3.54 0.42 -12.23
CA ILE A 24 3.15 -0.61 -11.28
C ILE A 24 1.62 -0.52 -11.12
N ILE A 25 0.95 -1.65 -11.23
CA ILE A 25 -0.50 -1.75 -11.08
C ILE A 25 -0.92 -2.59 -9.87
N ASP A 26 0.00 -3.40 -9.32
CA ASP A 26 -0.25 -4.27 -8.17
C ASP A 26 1.08 -4.77 -7.58
N LEU A 27 1.06 -5.10 -6.29
CA LEU A 27 2.12 -5.77 -5.57
C LEU A 27 1.57 -7.10 -5.06
N ARG A 28 2.23 -8.19 -5.40
CA ARG A 28 1.93 -9.51 -4.85
C ARG A 28 2.90 -9.85 -3.75
N VAL A 29 2.39 -10.35 -2.63
CA VAL A 29 3.19 -10.83 -1.50
C VAL A 29 2.78 -12.27 -1.23
N GLU A 30 3.74 -13.20 -1.27
CA GLU A 30 3.47 -14.65 -1.15
C GLU A 30 2.37 -15.11 -2.14
N GLY A 31 2.38 -14.56 -3.35
CA GLY A 31 1.39 -14.82 -4.40
C GLY A 31 0.03 -14.10 -4.24
N ILE A 32 -0.19 -13.38 -3.14
CA ILE A 32 -1.45 -12.69 -2.83
C ILE A 32 -1.42 -11.26 -3.38
N SER A 33 -2.41 -10.90 -4.20
CA SER A 33 -2.56 -9.53 -4.73
C SER A 33 -3.02 -8.57 -3.64
N LEU A 34 -2.19 -7.57 -3.31
CA LEU A 34 -2.58 -6.52 -2.39
C LEU A 34 -3.67 -5.63 -2.96
N ALA A 35 -3.70 -5.40 -4.28
CA ALA A 35 -4.77 -4.63 -4.90
C ALA A 35 -6.15 -5.29 -4.71
N GLU A 36 -6.24 -6.62 -4.85
CA GLU A 36 -7.48 -7.37 -4.63
C GLU A 36 -7.88 -7.38 -3.15
N THR A 37 -6.95 -7.63 -2.24
CA THR A 37 -7.21 -7.54 -0.79
C THR A 37 -7.75 -6.16 -0.41
N LYS A 38 -7.13 -5.08 -0.89
CA LYS A 38 -7.59 -3.72 -0.61
C LYS A 38 -8.94 -3.40 -1.22
N ARG A 39 -9.24 -3.90 -2.42
CA ARG A 39 -10.58 -3.76 -3.04
C ARG A 39 -11.66 -4.38 -2.16
N GLN A 40 -11.41 -5.55 -1.58
CA GLN A 40 -12.36 -6.21 -0.68
C GLN A 40 -12.54 -5.42 0.62
N GLU A 41 -11.45 -4.95 1.22
CA GLU A 41 -11.52 -4.06 2.40
C GLU A 41 -12.35 -2.79 2.11
N PHE A 42 -12.13 -2.14 0.96
CA PHE A 42 -12.87 -0.93 0.57
C PHE A 42 -14.34 -1.23 0.33
N ALA A 43 -14.68 -2.35 -0.30
CA ALA A 43 -16.07 -2.76 -0.49
C ALA A 43 -16.79 -2.93 0.85
N SER A 44 -16.14 -3.57 1.84
CA SER A 44 -16.68 -3.70 3.20
C SER A 44 -16.85 -2.35 3.90
N MET A 45 -15.88 -1.43 3.78
CA MET A 45 -15.99 -0.08 4.36
C MET A 45 -17.14 0.72 3.75
N ILE A 46 -17.28 0.69 2.41
CA ILE A 46 -18.36 1.37 1.71
C ILE A 46 -19.72 0.78 2.11
N ALA A 47 -19.83 -0.55 2.23
CA ALA A 47 -21.05 -1.20 2.66
C ALA A 47 -21.47 -0.80 4.08
N ASN A 48 -20.51 -0.60 4.98
CA ASN A 48 -20.77 -0.28 6.38
C ASN A 48 -21.00 1.22 6.65
N ASN A 49 -20.24 2.08 5.97
CA ASN A 49 -20.13 3.50 6.32
C ASN A 49 -20.58 4.44 5.18
N GLY A 50 -20.99 3.89 4.05
CA GLY A 50 -21.27 4.64 2.83
C GLY A 50 -20.01 5.24 2.20
N PHE A 51 -20.18 5.83 1.02
CA PHE A 51 -19.06 6.38 0.26
C PHE A 51 -18.40 7.59 0.94
N ALA A 52 -19.19 8.45 1.60
CA ALA A 52 -18.66 9.60 2.33
C ALA A 52 -17.77 9.18 3.50
N GLY A 53 -18.23 8.25 4.34
CA GLY A 53 -17.45 7.73 5.46
C GLY A 53 -16.18 7.01 5.01
N PHE A 54 -16.23 6.29 3.89
CA PHE A 54 -15.04 5.71 3.26
C PHE A 54 -14.00 6.78 2.86
N LEU A 55 -14.43 7.88 2.22
CA LEU A 55 -13.52 8.96 1.82
C LEU A 55 -12.86 9.64 3.02
N ASP A 56 -13.60 9.86 4.10
CA ASP A 56 -13.06 10.45 5.32
C ASP A 56 -12.01 9.52 5.97
N GLN A 57 -12.27 8.22 5.98
CA GLN A 57 -11.32 7.22 6.47
C GLN A 57 -10.06 7.13 5.60
N LEU A 58 -10.18 7.26 4.27
CA LEU A 58 -9.03 7.28 3.36
C LEU A 58 -8.14 8.51 3.57
N ARG A 59 -8.74 9.68 3.78
CA ARG A 59 -8.00 10.93 4.05
C ARG A 59 -7.18 10.81 5.33
N GLY A 60 -7.80 10.34 6.41
CA GLY A 60 -7.09 10.11 7.68
C GLY A 60 -5.91 9.14 7.56
N GLN A 61 -6.04 8.07 6.78
CA GLN A 61 -4.92 7.14 6.52
C GLN A 61 -3.80 7.77 5.68
N SER A 62 -4.17 8.59 4.69
CA SER A 62 -3.21 9.27 3.80
C SER A 62 -2.36 10.29 4.57
N ASP A 63 -2.96 11.02 5.50
CA ASP A 63 -2.27 11.99 6.34
C ASP A 63 -1.29 11.31 7.31
N GLY A 64 -1.67 10.14 7.85
CA GLY A 64 -0.80 9.31 8.67
C GLY A 64 0.38 8.72 7.89
N ALA A 65 0.15 8.28 6.65
CA ALA A 65 1.19 7.78 5.76
C ALA A 65 2.19 8.88 5.36
N ALA A 66 1.72 10.10 5.11
CA ALA A 66 2.57 11.26 4.85
C ALA A 66 3.43 11.64 6.07
N GLN A 67 2.89 11.47 7.29
CA GLN A 67 3.65 11.67 8.53
C GLN A 67 4.69 10.58 8.77
N ALA A 68 4.40 9.32 8.46
CA ALA A 68 5.40 8.24 8.54
C ALA A 68 6.56 8.45 7.55
N ALA A 69 6.28 9.02 6.37
CA ALA A 69 7.29 9.34 5.37
C ALA A 69 8.15 10.58 5.71
N SER A 70 7.71 11.42 6.66
CA SER A 70 8.44 12.63 7.08
C SER A 70 9.31 12.43 8.33
N VAL A 71 9.24 11.27 9.00
CA VAL A 71 10.15 10.90 10.09
C VAL A 71 11.53 10.58 9.50
N PRO A 72 12.58 11.37 9.80
CA PRO A 72 13.92 11.08 9.30
C PRO A 72 14.44 9.77 9.93
N PRO A 73 15.19 8.94 9.17
CA PRO A 73 15.81 7.74 9.71
C PRO A 73 16.99 8.16 10.61
N GLN A 74 16.71 8.51 11.86
CA GLN A 74 17.76 8.73 12.86
C GLN A 74 18.12 7.38 13.50
N ALA A 75 19.43 7.16 13.63
CA ALA A 75 20.11 6.06 14.31
C ALA A 75 20.34 4.75 13.51
N ALA A 76 21.24 4.82 12.52
CA ALA A 76 22.13 3.69 12.19
C ALA A 76 23.45 4.18 11.57
N ARG A 77 24.17 5.03 12.29
CA ARG A 77 25.60 5.30 12.07
C ARG A 77 26.27 5.41 13.43
N GLN A 78 26.63 4.27 14.01
CA GLN A 78 27.86 4.05 14.79
C GLN A 78 28.25 2.59 14.59
#